data_AF-A0A072V6P6-F1
#
_entry.id   AF-A0A072V6P6-F1
#
_cell.length_a   1.000
_cell.length_b   1.000
_cell.length_c   1.000
_cell.angle_alpha   90.00
_cell.angle_beta   90.00
_cell.angle_gamma   90.00
#
_symmetry.space_group_name_H-M   'P 1'
#
loop_
_entity.id
_entity.type
_entity.pdbx_description
1 polymer ?
#
loop_
_entity_poly.entity_id
_entity_poly.type
_entity_poly.pdbx_seq_one_letter_code
_entity_poly.pdbx_strand_id
1 'polypeptide(L)' 'MAKILKFVYATILIIFLFVIATEVNAFRNPCKSDSDCTKLKLKCDRHTILTCFWRHCYCIF' A
#
# COMPACT_ATOMS: atom_id res chain seq x y z
N MET A 1 10.02 -33.35 16.07
CA MET A 1 9.55 -33.05 14.69
C MET A 1 8.33 -32.15 14.65
N ALA A 2 7.23 -32.44 15.37
CA ALA A 2 6.00 -31.62 15.35
C ALA A 2 6.19 -30.13 15.73
N LYS A 3 7.11 -29.81 16.65
CA LYS A 3 7.44 -28.43 17.03
C LYS A 3 8.07 -27.62 15.88
N ILE A 4 8.91 -28.26 15.07
CA ILE A 4 9.58 -27.63 13.92
C ILE A 4 8.56 -27.36 12.80
N LEU A 5 7.68 -28.35 12.54
CA LEU A 5 6.58 -28.20 11.59
C LEU A 5 5.65 -27.03 11.95
N LYS A 6 5.29 -26.88 13.23
CA LYS A 6 4.48 -25.74 13.72
C LYS A 6 5.18 -24.40 13.50
N PHE A 7 6.49 -24.33 13.76
CA PHE A 7 7.26 -23.11 13.57
C PHE A 7 7.30 -22.70 12.10
N VAL A 8 7.59 -23.64 11.19
CA VAL A 8 7.60 -23.39 9.74
C VAL A 8 6.24 -22.91 9.23
N TYR A 9 5.15 -23.53 9.71
CA TYR A 9 3.81 -23.14 9.30
C TYR A 9 3.45 -21.72 9.77
N ALA A 10 3.87 -21.37 11.00
CA ALA A 10 3.65 -20.04 11.55
C ALA A 10 4.45 -18.96 10.78
N THR A 11 5.70 -19.23 10.41
CA THR A 11 6.50 -18.28 9.61
C THR A 11 5.93 -18.10 8.21
N ILE A 12 5.49 -19.17 7.55
CA ILE A 12 4.82 -19.06 6.24
C ILE A 12 3.57 -18.19 6.34
N LEU A 13 2.73 -18.41 7.37
CA LEU A 13 1.53 -17.60 7.62
C LEU A 13 1.86 -16.12 7.82
N ILE A 14 2.88 -15.81 8.62
CA ILE A 14 3.31 -14.42 8.88
C ILE A 14 3.80 -13.76 7.59
N ILE A 15 4.62 -14.45 6.80
CA ILE A 15 5.13 -13.92 5.52
C ILE A 15 3.96 -13.68 4.56
N PHE A 16 3.02 -14.61 4.46
CA PHE A 16 1.87 -14.49 3.57
C PHE A 16 0.98 -13.28 3.94
N LEU A 17 0.70 -13.11 5.23
CA LEU A 17 -0.04 -11.96 5.74
C LEU A 17 0.70 -10.64 5.50
N PHE A 18 2.04 -10.64 5.64
CA PHE A 18 2.86 -9.47 5.37
C PHE A 18 2.82 -9.06 3.90
N VAL A 19 2.95 -10.03 2.98
CA VAL A 19 2.86 -9.80 1.53
C VAL A 19 1.51 -9.19 1.16
N ILE A 20 0.40 -9.76 1.68
CA ILE A 20 -0.95 -9.22 1.45
C ILE A 20 -1.06 -7.78 1.97
N ALA A 21 -0.59 -7.51 3.20
CA ALA A 21 -0.65 -6.16 3.77
C ALA A 21 0.17 -5.13 2.96
N THR A 22 1.32 -5.54 2.40
CA THR A 22 2.13 -4.68 1.54
C THR A 22 1.50 -4.44 0.15
N GLU A 23 0.82 -5.44 -0.41
CA GLU A 23 0.09 -5.32 -1.68
C GLU A 23 -1.08 -4.32 -1.58
N VAL A 24 -1.79 -4.26 -0.45
CA VAL A 24 -2.87 -3.28 -0.24
C VAL A 24 -2.37 -1.83 -0.41
N ASN A 25 -1.12 -1.55 -0.03
CA ASN A 25 -0.48 -0.26 -0.28
C ASN A 25 0.06 -0.13 -1.72
N ALA A 26 0.40 -1.23 -2.39
CA ALA A 26 0.83 -1.23 -3.79
C ALA A 26 -0.31 -0.88 -4.77
N PHE A 27 -1.58 -1.03 -4.37
CA PHE A 27 -2.74 -0.59 -5.15
C PHE A 27 -2.91 0.94 -5.24
N ARG A 28 -2.10 1.75 -4.52
CA ARG A 28 -2.11 3.19 -4.77
C ARG A 28 -1.50 3.45 -6.13
N ASN A 29 -2.20 4.23 -6.97
CA ASN A 29 -1.71 4.64 -8.28
C ASN A 29 -0.26 5.12 -8.18
N PRO A 30 0.68 4.45 -8.87
CA PRO A 30 2.07 4.85 -8.85
C PRO A 30 2.20 6.23 -9.51
N CYS A 31 3.01 7.10 -8.92
CA CYS A 31 3.29 8.43 -9.43
C CYS A 31 4.79 8.72 -9.35
N LYS A 32 5.29 9.56 -10.24
CA LYS A 32 6.64 10.15 -10.19
C LYS A 32 6.58 11.63 -9.82
N SER A 33 5.48 12.29 -10.17
CA SER A 33 5.18 13.69 -9.91
C SER A 33 3.70 13.86 -9.55
N ASP A 34 3.37 14.95 -8.87
CA ASP A 34 1.98 15.29 -8.49
C ASP A 34 1.04 15.35 -9.70
N SER A 35 1.57 15.73 -10.87
CA SER A 35 0.83 15.75 -12.14
C SER A 35 0.30 14.38 -12.56
N ASP A 36 1.00 13.30 -12.20
CA ASP A 36 0.61 11.92 -12.55
C ASP A 36 -0.64 11.47 -11.79
N CYS A 37 -0.95 12.14 -10.66
CA CYS A 37 -2.10 11.84 -9.83
C CYS A 37 -3.41 12.43 -10.36
N THR A 38 -3.43 13.15 -11.48
CA THR A 38 -4.60 13.86 -12.03
C THR A 38 -5.89 13.04 -12.12
N LYS A 39 -5.82 11.71 -12.32
CA LYS A 39 -6.98 10.80 -12.29
C LYS A 39 -7.71 10.72 -10.94
N LEU A 40 -7.01 11.01 -9.84
CA LEU A 40 -7.52 10.98 -8.46
C LEU A 40 -8.04 12.34 -7.98
N LYS A 41 -7.93 13.39 -8.79
CA LYS A 41 -8.38 14.75 -8.43
C LYS A 41 -9.88 14.82 -8.08
N LEU A 42 -10.68 13.89 -8.62
CA LEU A 42 -12.11 13.74 -8.31
C LEU A 42 -12.41 12.95 -7.02
N LYS A 43 -11.43 12.22 -6.48
CA LYS A 43 -11.56 11.39 -5.27
C LYS A 43 -11.09 12.08 -3.99
N CYS A 44 -10.27 13.13 -4.11
CA CYS A 44 -9.87 13.94 -2.95
C CYS A 44 -10.99 14.92 -2.59
N ASP A 45 -11.22 15.11 -1.29
CA ASP A 45 -12.15 16.10 -0.78
C ASP A 45 -11.64 17.52 -1.10
N ARG A 46 -12.53 18.52 -1.16
CA ARG A 46 -12.18 19.91 -1.52
C ARG A 46 -11.14 20.54 -0.58
N HIS A 47 -10.99 19.98 0.62
CA HIS A 47 -10.05 20.42 1.64
C HIS A 47 -8.71 19.68 1.63
N THR A 48 -8.47 18.81 0.65
CA THR A 48 -7.23 18.03 0.58
C THR A 48 -6.47 18.31 -0.71
N ILE A 49 -5.15 18.41 -0.59
CA ILE A 49 -4.22 18.55 -1.71
C ILE A 49 -3.78 17.15 -2.14
N LEU A 50 -3.89 16.90 -3.45
CA LEU A 50 -3.43 15.66 -4.05
C LEU A 50 -1.91 15.76 -4.29
N THR A 51 -1.15 14.89 -3.65
CA THR A 51 0.33 14.88 -3.74
C THR A 51 0.85 13.49 -4.04
N CYS A 52 2.00 13.43 -4.71
CA CYS A 52 2.79 12.25 -4.91
C CYS A 52 3.78 12.10 -3.75
N PHE A 53 3.49 11.16 -2.85
CA PHE A 53 4.35 10.85 -1.72
C PHE A 53 4.81 9.39 -1.83
N TRP A 54 6.11 9.11 -1.66
CA TRP A 54 6.62 7.73 -1.73
C TRP A 54 6.23 6.98 -3.02
N ARG A 55 6.20 7.69 -4.15
CA ARG A 55 5.77 7.18 -5.47
C ARG A 55 4.32 6.71 -5.54
N HIS A 56 3.47 7.18 -4.64
CA HIS A 56 2.05 6.89 -4.62
C HIS A 56 1.24 8.17 -4.42
N CYS A 57 0.04 8.23 -4.97
CA CYS A 57 -0.85 9.38 -4.81
C CYS A 57 -1.57 9.36 -3.46
N TYR A 58 -1.53 10.48 -2.74
CA TYR A 58 -2.21 10.70 -1.45
C TYR A 58 -3.07 11.97 -1.51
N CYS A 59 -4.20 11.94 -0.79
CA CYS A 59 -4.94 13.15 -0.44
C CYS A 59 -4.49 13.57 0.95
N ILE A 60 -3.87 14.73 1.08
CA ILE A 60 -3.32 15.25 2.34
C ILE A 60 -4.08 16.52 2.69
N PHE A 61 -4.48 16.70 3.95
CA PHE A 61 -5.12 17.94 4.44
C PHE A 61 -4.14 19.10 4.52
#